data_AF-A0A6J7ZDE4-F1
#
_entry.id   AF-A0A6J7ZDE4-F1
#
_cell.length_a   1.000
_cell.length_b   1.000
_cell.length_c   1.000
_cell.angle_alpha   90.00
_cell.angle_beta   90.00
_cell.angle_gamma   90.00
#
_symmetry.space_group_name_H-M   'P 1'
#
loop_
_entity.id
_entity.type
_entity.pdbx_description
1 polymer ?
#
loop_
_entity_poly.entity_id
_entity_poly.type
_entity_poly.pdbx_seq_one_letter_code
_entity_poly.pdbx_strand_id
1 'polypeptide(L)'
;MKLALKRTIVALIIGISVLSFSLNAIAVDFDQKEVEQDRFVAIAVPRAFGHTLVVVEQVSDRRPCWNESGSQPTIVDPLLLNFDFTGICGRATDSNGYSVRMAGTDLVLSHSLSVQSTPSDILLVAQSRADAYAPPIIIGRTYGFTSGFAKIILEPGWRLTKRVYQGKTLGHIYFTSDSPAS
;
A
#
# COMPACT_ATOMS: atom_id res chain seq x y z
N MET A 1 80.23 26.22 -16.98
CA MET A 1 80.55 24.87 -16.46
C MET A 1 79.80 24.64 -15.16
N LYS A 2 78.85 23.69 -15.14
CA LYS A 2 78.65 22.62 -14.14
C LYS A 2 77.25 22.02 -14.33
N LEU A 3 77.26 20.72 -14.56
CA LEU A 3 76.16 19.79 -14.79
C LEU A 3 75.29 19.56 -13.55
N ALA A 4 74.16 18.89 -13.80
CA ALA A 4 73.40 17.95 -12.96
C ALA A 4 72.03 18.48 -12.51
N LEU A 5 70.93 17.71 -12.51
CA LEU A 5 70.75 16.26 -12.63
C LEU A 5 69.31 16.01 -13.14
N LYS A 6 69.13 15.12 -14.12
CA LYS A 6 67.83 14.63 -14.58
C LYS A 6 67.15 13.82 -13.46
N ARG A 7 65.89 14.12 -13.15
CA ARG A 7 64.98 13.21 -12.45
C ARG A 7 63.66 13.16 -13.22
N THR A 8 63.51 12.17 -14.07
CA THR A 8 62.25 11.88 -14.74
C THR A 8 61.44 10.96 -13.84
N ILE A 9 60.39 11.48 -13.22
CA ILE A 9 59.40 10.67 -12.50
C ILE A 9 58.33 10.31 -13.54
N VAL A 10 58.31 9.06 -13.98
CA VAL A 10 57.20 8.52 -14.77
C VAL A 10 56.15 8.03 -13.78
N ALA A 11 55.13 8.84 -13.53
CA ALA A 11 53.96 8.44 -12.75
C ALA A 11 52.97 7.73 -13.70
N LEU A 12 52.83 6.41 -13.56
CA LEU A 12 51.85 5.61 -14.30
C LEU A 12 50.51 5.69 -13.55
N ILE A 13 49.64 6.61 -13.95
CA ILE A 13 48.26 6.69 -13.45
C ILE A 13 47.44 5.63 -14.19
N ILE A 14 47.18 4.49 -13.54
CA ILE A 14 46.21 3.51 -14.03
C ILE A 14 44.83 4.07 -13.72
N GLY A 15 44.24 4.77 -14.70
CA GLY A 15 42.85 5.23 -14.63
C GLY A 15 41.90 4.04 -14.69
N ILE A 16 41.31 3.67 -13.56
CA ILE A 16 40.21 2.71 -13.52
C ILE A 16 38.95 3.46 -13.97
N SER A 17 38.62 3.36 -15.26
CA SER A 17 37.30 3.77 -15.76
C SER A 17 36.25 2.85 -15.16
N VAL A 18 35.56 3.33 -14.13
CA VAL A 18 34.30 2.75 -13.66
C VAL A 18 33.28 2.94 -14.79
N LEU A 19 33.00 1.86 -15.52
CA LEU A 19 31.86 1.81 -16.44
C LEU A 19 30.59 1.91 -15.59
N SER A 20 30.01 3.11 -15.53
CA SER A 20 28.67 3.33 -14.99
C SER A 20 27.66 2.61 -15.89
N PHE A 21 27.34 1.37 -15.57
CA PHE A 21 26.21 0.67 -16.20
C PHE A 21 24.92 1.35 -15.72
N SER A 22 24.29 2.12 -16.61
CA SER A 22 22.92 2.61 -16.39
C SER A 22 21.98 1.41 -16.33
N LEU A 23 21.63 0.97 -15.12
CA LEU A 23 20.50 0.08 -14.90
C LEU A 23 19.23 0.86 -15.27
N ASN A 24 18.75 0.67 -16.50
CA ASN A 24 17.44 1.17 -16.88
C ASN A 24 16.39 0.37 -16.10
N ALA A 25 15.72 1.01 -15.15
CA ALA A 25 14.57 0.43 -14.48
C ALA A 25 13.43 0.29 -15.51
N ILE A 26 12.96 -0.93 -15.75
CA ILE A 26 11.77 -1.16 -16.57
C ILE A 26 10.56 -0.79 -15.71
N ALA A 27 9.91 0.33 -16.03
CA ALA A 27 8.62 0.65 -15.45
C ALA A 27 7.60 -0.36 -16.00
N VAL A 28 7.10 -1.23 -15.12
CA VAL A 28 5.99 -2.12 -15.47
C VAL A 28 4.70 -1.34 -15.29
N ASP A 29 3.96 -1.18 -16.39
CA ASP A 29 2.62 -0.62 -16.31
C ASP A 29 1.64 -1.70 -15.84
N PHE A 30 0.79 -1.31 -14.90
CA PHE A 30 -0.26 -2.16 -14.35
C PHE A 30 -1.58 -1.48 -14.57
N ASP A 31 -2.51 -2.21 -15.17
CA ASP A 31 -3.90 -1.84 -15.26
C ASP A 31 -4.62 -2.08 -13.93
N GLN A 32 -5.87 -1.66 -13.86
CA GLN A 32 -6.78 -2.02 -12.78
C GLN A 32 -8.11 -2.50 -13.36
N LYS A 33 -8.83 -3.32 -12.59
CA LYS A 33 -10.22 -3.68 -12.86
C LYS A 33 -11.11 -3.37 -11.66
N GLU A 34 -12.33 -2.95 -11.96
CA GLU A 34 -13.37 -2.79 -10.95
C GLU A 34 -13.69 -4.13 -10.26
N VAL A 35 -14.12 -4.03 -9.00
CA VAL A 35 -14.57 -5.18 -8.21
C VAL A 35 -15.91 -4.88 -7.53
N GLU A 36 -16.63 -5.94 -7.19
CA GLU A 36 -17.82 -5.88 -6.35
C GLU A 36 -17.41 -5.48 -4.93
N GLN A 37 -17.82 -4.30 -4.46
CA GLN A 37 -17.31 -3.70 -3.23
C GLN A 37 -17.74 -4.47 -1.96
N ASP A 38 -18.93 -5.08 -1.99
CA ASP A 38 -19.48 -5.91 -0.92
C ASP A 38 -18.72 -7.25 -0.73
N ARG A 39 -17.89 -7.63 -1.72
CA ARG A 39 -16.95 -8.75 -1.62
C ARG A 39 -15.71 -8.40 -0.81
N PHE A 40 -15.56 -7.16 -0.33
CA PHE A 40 -14.37 -6.74 0.40
C PHE A 40 -14.70 -6.06 1.71
N VAL A 41 -13.78 -6.19 2.66
CA VAL A 41 -13.78 -5.40 3.89
C VAL A 41 -12.37 -4.91 4.17
N ALA A 42 -12.21 -3.61 4.36
CA ALA A 42 -11.01 -3.00 4.90
C ALA A 42 -11.13 -2.93 6.42
N ILE A 43 -10.14 -3.45 7.14
CA ILE A 43 -10.20 -3.65 8.59
C ILE A 43 -9.03 -2.92 9.24
N ALA A 44 -9.34 -2.07 10.21
CA ALA A 44 -8.39 -1.60 11.20
C ALA A 44 -8.18 -2.71 12.24
N VAL A 45 -7.00 -3.33 12.21
CA VAL A 45 -6.62 -4.43 13.10
C VAL A 45 -5.73 -3.89 14.22
N PRO A 46 -6.06 -4.13 15.50
CA PRO A 46 -5.26 -3.64 16.61
C PRO A 46 -3.85 -4.27 16.62
N ARG A 47 -2.85 -3.47 16.97
CA ARG A 47 -1.44 -3.86 17.18
C ARG A 47 -0.95 -3.29 18.51
N ALA A 48 0.25 -3.68 18.93
CA ALA A 48 0.85 -3.20 20.18
C ALA A 48 0.88 -1.66 20.28
N PHE A 49 1.05 -0.98 19.15
CA PHE A 49 1.03 0.48 19.05
C PHE A 49 0.12 0.90 17.89
N GLY A 50 -1.17 1.09 18.18
CA GLY A 50 -2.17 1.56 17.22
C GLY A 50 -2.82 0.44 16.40
N HIS A 51 -3.07 0.71 15.13
CA HIS A 51 -3.77 -0.21 14.22
C HIS A 51 -2.97 -0.43 12.93
N THR A 52 -3.25 -1.53 12.25
CA THR A 52 -2.75 -1.82 10.90
C THR A 52 -3.91 -2.14 9.98
N LEU A 53 -3.66 -2.09 8.67
CA LEU A 53 -4.66 -2.39 7.66
C LEU A 53 -4.62 -3.87 7.28
N VAL A 54 -5.80 -4.50 7.26
CA VAL A 54 -6.00 -5.78 6.57
C VAL A 54 -7.19 -5.61 5.64
N VAL A 55 -7.05 -6.04 4.39
CA VAL A 55 -8.18 -6.14 3.46
C VAL A 55 -8.50 -7.62 3.26
N VAL A 56 -9.75 -7.99 3.47
CA VAL A 56 -10.27 -9.34 3.24
C VAL A 56 -11.17 -9.32 2.02
N GLU A 57 -11.04 -10.33 1.17
CA GLU A 57 -11.86 -10.57 -0.02
C GLU A 57 -12.67 -11.86 0.16
N GLN A 58 -13.96 -11.81 -0.11
CA GLN A 58 -14.81 -12.98 -0.29
C GLN A 58 -14.59 -13.50 -1.72
N VAL A 59 -13.90 -14.63 -1.88
CA VAL A 59 -13.57 -15.21 -3.20
C VAL A 59 -14.66 -16.15 -3.69
N SER A 60 -15.32 -16.90 -2.79
CA SER A 60 -16.48 -17.75 -3.13
C SER A 60 -17.53 -17.74 -2.01
N ASP A 61 -18.76 -18.19 -2.29
CA ASP A 61 -19.87 -18.17 -1.32
C ASP A 61 -19.95 -19.41 -0.42
N ARG A 62 -18.92 -20.26 -0.44
CA ARG A 62 -18.92 -21.53 0.33
C ARG A 62 -19.02 -21.28 1.84
N ARG A 63 -18.43 -20.19 2.33
CA ARG A 63 -18.42 -19.79 3.74
C ARG A 63 -18.08 -18.30 3.86
N PRO A 64 -18.73 -17.53 4.74
CA PRO A 64 -18.38 -16.13 4.96
C PRO A 64 -16.96 -15.99 5.53
N CYS A 65 -16.21 -15.03 5.01
CA CYS A 65 -14.84 -14.72 5.42
C CYS A 65 -14.79 -13.80 6.64
N TRP A 66 -15.85 -13.02 6.88
CA TRP A 66 -16.04 -12.19 8.06
C TRP A 66 -17.52 -12.05 8.40
N ASN A 67 -17.79 -11.49 9.57
CA ASN A 67 -19.12 -11.00 9.95
C ASN A 67 -19.01 -9.57 10.50
N GLU A 68 -20.11 -8.82 10.49
CA GLU A 68 -20.16 -7.42 10.95
C GLU A 68 -21.20 -7.24 12.05
N SER A 69 -20.91 -6.37 13.03
CA SER A 69 -21.87 -5.98 14.07
C SER A 69 -21.63 -4.54 14.54
N GLY A 70 -22.67 -3.88 15.05
CA GLY A 70 -22.59 -2.47 15.43
C GLY A 70 -22.44 -1.54 14.21
N SER A 71 -22.35 -0.23 14.47
CA SER A 71 -22.37 0.79 13.42
C SER A 71 -21.36 1.94 13.60
N GLN A 72 -20.88 2.21 14.81
CA GLN A 72 -19.98 3.34 15.11
C GLN A 72 -19.05 3.02 16.31
N PRO A 73 -17.94 2.29 16.10
CA PRO A 73 -17.53 1.70 14.83
C PRO A 73 -18.26 0.37 14.54
N THR A 74 -18.33 -0.02 13.27
CA THR A 74 -18.71 -1.39 12.90
C THR A 74 -17.58 -2.34 13.25
N ILE A 75 -17.87 -3.32 14.11
CA ILE A 75 -16.95 -4.38 14.54
C ILE A 75 -16.94 -5.50 13.51
N VAL A 76 -15.75 -5.97 13.16
CA VAL A 76 -15.53 -7.06 12.20
C VAL A 76 -15.04 -8.31 12.93
N ASP A 77 -15.75 -9.42 12.78
CA ASP A 77 -15.30 -10.74 13.23
C ASP A 77 -14.62 -11.49 12.07
N PRO A 78 -13.30 -11.73 12.11
CA PRO A 78 -12.55 -12.37 11.02
C PRO A 78 -12.73 -13.90 11.03
N LEU A 79 -13.88 -14.36 10.54
CA LEU A 79 -14.24 -15.79 10.47
C LEU A 79 -13.24 -16.66 9.69
N LEU A 80 -12.51 -16.09 8.71
CA LEU A 80 -11.48 -16.78 7.94
C LEU A 80 -10.37 -17.42 8.80
N LEU A 81 -10.21 -17.01 10.07
CA LEU A 81 -9.24 -17.60 10.98
C LEU A 81 -9.66 -18.98 11.52
N ASN A 82 -10.91 -19.38 11.30
CA ASN A 82 -11.52 -20.58 11.88
C ASN A 82 -11.61 -21.77 10.91
N PHE A 83 -11.07 -21.65 9.70
CA PHE A 83 -11.11 -22.70 8.68
C PHE A 83 -10.00 -22.55 7.63
N ASP A 84 -9.78 -23.59 6.82
CA ASP A 84 -8.92 -23.47 5.63
C ASP A 84 -9.62 -22.58 4.58
N PHE A 85 -9.16 -21.34 4.50
CA PHE A 85 -9.74 -20.34 3.63
C PHE A 85 -9.31 -20.44 2.16
N THR A 86 -8.51 -21.46 1.79
CA THR A 86 -7.98 -21.62 0.42
C THR A 86 -9.10 -21.67 -0.62
N GLY A 87 -9.08 -20.74 -1.57
CA GLY A 87 -10.12 -20.61 -2.61
C GLY A 87 -11.48 -20.09 -2.09
N ILE A 88 -11.55 -19.67 -0.82
CA ILE A 88 -12.76 -19.12 -0.19
C ILE A 88 -12.56 -17.65 0.14
N CYS A 89 -11.41 -17.30 0.73
CA CYS A 89 -11.08 -15.92 1.11
C CYS A 89 -9.74 -15.49 0.51
N GLY A 90 -9.64 -14.21 0.17
CA GLY A 90 -8.37 -13.51 -0.07
C GLY A 90 -8.02 -12.63 1.12
N ARG A 91 -6.73 -12.40 1.35
CA ARG A 91 -6.26 -11.52 2.44
C ARG A 91 -5.02 -10.75 2.02
N ALA A 92 -5.06 -9.43 2.14
CA ALA A 92 -3.93 -8.53 1.99
C ALA A 92 -3.59 -7.91 3.35
N THR A 93 -2.37 -8.09 3.84
CA THR A 93 -1.97 -7.74 5.22
C THR A 93 -0.82 -6.74 5.32
N ASP A 94 -0.25 -6.34 4.18
CA ASP A 94 0.89 -5.43 4.13
C ASP A 94 0.91 -4.66 2.80
N SER A 95 1.91 -3.79 2.65
CA SER A 95 2.09 -2.93 1.48
C SER A 95 2.34 -3.69 0.17
N ASN A 96 2.60 -4.99 0.18
CA ASN A 96 2.67 -5.79 -1.05
C ASN A 96 1.27 -6.18 -1.54
N GLY A 97 0.29 -6.24 -0.63
CA GLY A 97 -1.09 -6.62 -0.93
C GLY A 97 -1.99 -5.45 -1.33
N TYR A 98 -1.61 -4.21 -1.00
CA TYR A 98 -2.40 -3.03 -1.34
C TYR A 98 -1.57 -1.75 -1.58
N SER A 99 -2.11 -0.81 -2.34
CA SER A 99 -1.60 0.56 -2.45
C SER A 99 -2.72 1.56 -2.78
N VAL A 100 -2.36 2.83 -2.90
CA VAL A 100 -3.28 3.92 -3.27
C VAL A 100 -3.08 4.23 -4.74
N ARG A 101 -4.17 4.36 -5.50
CA ARG A 101 -4.15 4.77 -6.90
C ARG A 101 -5.07 5.96 -7.13
N MET A 102 -4.51 7.08 -7.58
CA MET A 102 -5.24 8.33 -7.78
C MET A 102 -5.06 8.84 -9.20
N ALA A 103 -6.16 9.20 -9.87
CA ALA A 103 -6.17 9.67 -11.26
C ALA A 103 -5.28 8.80 -12.19
N GLY A 104 -5.41 7.48 -12.06
CA GLY A 104 -4.65 6.51 -12.85
C GLY A 104 -3.20 6.28 -12.41
N THR A 105 -2.68 6.96 -11.38
CA THR A 105 -1.30 6.84 -10.90
C THR A 105 -1.21 6.03 -9.61
N ASP A 106 -0.41 4.97 -9.58
CA ASP A 106 -0.07 4.22 -8.36
C ASP A 106 0.88 5.04 -7.48
N LEU A 107 0.46 5.36 -6.26
CA LEU A 107 1.17 6.25 -5.35
C LEU A 107 2.15 5.51 -4.43
N VAL A 108 2.37 4.21 -4.61
CA VAL A 108 3.23 3.40 -3.71
C VAL A 108 4.62 4.00 -3.45
N LEU A 109 5.19 4.69 -4.45
CA LEU A 109 6.51 5.33 -4.35
C LEU A 109 6.47 6.73 -3.72
N SER A 110 5.36 7.46 -3.85
CA SER A 110 5.24 8.85 -3.37
C SER A 110 4.56 8.95 -2.01
N HIS A 111 3.72 7.98 -1.66
CA HIS A 111 2.93 7.97 -0.44
C HIS A 111 3.06 6.64 0.33
N SER A 112 2.96 6.72 1.65
CA SER A 112 2.77 5.56 2.51
C SER A 112 1.29 5.46 2.91
N LEU A 113 0.67 4.31 2.63
CA LEU A 113 -0.66 4.00 3.16
C LEU A 113 -0.52 3.59 4.62
N SER A 114 -1.27 4.23 5.50
CA SER A 114 -1.17 4.05 6.95
C SER A 114 -2.54 4.11 7.62
N VAL A 115 -2.67 3.40 8.75
CA VAL A 115 -3.82 3.51 9.65
C VAL A 115 -3.40 4.34 10.85
N GLN A 116 -4.08 5.47 11.06
CA GLN A 116 -3.78 6.42 12.13
C GLN A 116 -4.94 6.47 13.12
N SER A 117 -4.65 6.23 14.40
CA SER A 117 -5.64 6.33 15.46
C SER A 117 -5.65 7.71 16.09
N THR A 118 -6.85 8.23 16.29
CA THR A 118 -7.14 9.45 17.06
C THR A 118 -7.94 9.06 18.31
N PRO A 119 -8.13 9.97 19.29
CA PRO A 119 -8.96 9.66 20.46
C PRO A 119 -10.40 9.26 20.15
N SER A 120 -10.95 9.67 19.00
CA SER A 120 -12.36 9.46 18.65
C SER A 120 -12.57 8.58 17.41
N ASP A 121 -11.53 8.29 16.63
CA ASP A 121 -11.66 7.61 15.34
C ASP A 121 -10.37 6.91 14.92
N ILE A 122 -10.46 6.02 13.94
CA ILE A 122 -9.34 5.38 13.27
C ILE A 122 -9.44 5.70 11.78
N LEU A 123 -8.41 6.33 11.23
CA LEU A 123 -8.36 6.83 9.87
C LEU A 123 -7.45 5.95 9.00
N LEU A 124 -7.88 5.68 7.78
CA LEU A 124 -7.02 5.18 6.71
C LEU A 124 -6.56 6.37 5.86
N VAL A 125 -5.25 6.56 5.75
CA VAL A 125 -4.68 7.73 5.08
C VAL A 125 -3.49 7.40 4.19
N ALA A 126 -3.30 8.19 3.14
CA ALA A 126 -2.03 8.25 2.41
C ALA A 126 -1.20 9.43 2.91
N GLN A 127 -0.02 9.16 3.47
CA GLN A 127 0.92 10.18 3.92
C GLN A 127 2.01 10.39 2.87
N SER A 128 2.32 11.64 2.53
CA SER A 128 3.45 11.94 1.65
C SER A 128 4.76 11.42 2.24
N ARG A 129 5.56 10.74 1.41
CA ARG A 129 6.91 10.29 1.80
C ARG A 129 7.94 11.40 1.68
N ALA A 130 7.70 12.39 0.82
CA ALA A 130 8.59 13.52 0.62
C ALA A 130 8.44 14.58 1.71
N ASP A 131 7.23 14.74 2.25
CA ASP A 131 6.92 15.68 3.32
C ASP A 131 5.99 15.03 4.37
N ALA A 132 6.56 14.73 5.54
CA ALA A 132 5.82 14.13 6.64
C ALA A 132 4.83 15.10 7.32
N TYR A 133 4.94 16.41 7.07
CA TYR A 133 4.05 17.43 7.64
C TYR A 133 2.92 17.83 6.70
N ALA A 134 2.99 17.42 5.43
CA ALA A 134 1.90 17.62 4.48
C ALA A 134 0.60 16.98 5.02
N PRO A 135 -0.55 17.64 4.87
CA PRO A 135 -1.84 17.06 5.26
C PRO A 135 -2.04 15.68 4.62
N PRO A 136 -2.41 14.65 5.40
CA PRO A 136 -2.67 13.33 4.84
C PRO A 136 -3.91 13.32 3.95
N ILE A 137 -3.89 12.50 2.91
CA ILE A 137 -5.08 12.21 2.10
C ILE A 137 -5.94 11.21 2.86
N ILE A 138 -7.15 11.59 3.25
CA ILE A 138 -8.09 10.70 3.96
C ILE A 138 -8.80 9.81 2.94
N ILE A 139 -8.69 8.49 3.14
CA ILE A 139 -9.25 7.45 2.27
C ILE A 139 -10.50 6.83 2.90
N GLY A 140 -10.52 6.71 4.21
CA GLY A 140 -11.63 6.09 4.95
C GLY A 140 -11.47 6.24 6.45
N ARG A 141 -12.51 5.86 7.19
CA ARG A 141 -12.55 5.93 8.65
C ARG A 141 -13.47 4.90 9.28
N THR A 142 -13.34 4.69 10.58
CA THR A 142 -14.17 3.76 11.35
C THR A 142 -15.40 4.41 11.99
N TYR A 143 -15.48 5.74 12.03
CA TYR A 143 -16.52 6.51 12.74
C TYR A 143 -16.60 6.18 14.24
N GLY A 144 -15.45 5.92 14.85
CA GLY A 144 -15.38 5.55 16.26
C GLY A 144 -14.09 4.83 16.59
N PHE A 145 -13.52 5.12 17.76
CA PHE A 145 -12.37 4.40 18.25
C PHE A 145 -12.80 3.04 18.85
N THR A 146 -12.00 2.00 18.63
CA THR A 146 -12.12 0.72 19.33
C THR A 146 -10.74 0.08 19.49
N SER A 147 -10.60 -0.83 20.46
CA SER A 147 -9.44 -1.71 20.60
C SER A 147 -9.63 -3.07 19.89
N GLY A 148 -10.79 -3.29 19.27
CA GLY A 148 -11.11 -4.46 18.47
C GLY A 148 -10.87 -4.24 16.97
N PHE A 149 -11.28 -5.23 16.18
CA PHE A 149 -11.24 -5.18 14.73
C PHE A 149 -12.40 -4.31 14.23
N ALA A 150 -12.10 -3.21 13.53
CA ALA A 150 -13.12 -2.29 13.03
C ALA A 150 -13.10 -2.19 11.52
N LYS A 151 -14.28 -2.05 10.92
CA LYS A 151 -14.44 -1.77 9.50
C LYS A 151 -14.03 -0.33 9.20
N ILE A 152 -13.14 -0.18 8.24
CA ILE A 152 -12.82 1.12 7.63
C ILE A 152 -13.82 1.32 6.50
N ILE A 153 -14.67 2.33 6.64
CA ILE A 153 -15.61 2.77 5.62
C ILE A 153 -14.89 3.80 4.74
N LEU A 154 -14.90 3.56 3.42
CA LEU A 154 -14.25 4.46 2.47
C LEU A 154 -15.01 5.78 2.36
N GLU A 155 -14.25 6.87 2.25
CA GLU A 155 -14.81 8.20 1.99
C GLU A 155 -15.47 8.25 0.60
N PRO A 156 -16.44 9.17 0.38
CA PRO A 156 -17.02 9.38 -0.93
C PRO A 156 -15.96 9.59 -2.02
N GLY A 157 -16.12 8.93 -3.16
CA GLY A 157 -15.17 8.98 -4.28
C GLY A 157 -14.04 7.94 -4.20
N TRP A 158 -13.94 7.18 -3.11
CA TRP A 158 -13.03 6.06 -2.99
C TRP A 158 -13.73 4.73 -3.24
N ARG A 159 -13.03 3.80 -3.88
CA ARG A 159 -13.45 2.42 -4.09
C ARG A 159 -12.25 1.48 -4.14
N LEU A 160 -12.48 0.20 -3.99
CA LEU A 160 -11.47 -0.83 -4.21
C LEU A 160 -11.43 -1.24 -5.68
N THR A 161 -10.25 -1.48 -6.22
CA THR A 161 -10.04 -2.13 -7.53
C THR A 161 -8.92 -3.17 -7.40
N LYS A 162 -8.77 -4.06 -8.39
CA LYS A 162 -7.65 -5.04 -8.42
C LYS A 162 -6.67 -4.75 -9.53
N ARG A 163 -5.39 -4.91 -9.21
CA ARG A 163 -4.29 -4.81 -10.18
C ARG A 163 -4.43 -5.88 -11.27
N VAL A 164 -4.18 -5.47 -12.50
CA VAL A 164 -4.17 -6.33 -13.68
C VAL A 164 -2.83 -6.21 -14.38
N TYR A 165 -2.29 -7.33 -14.82
CA TYR A 165 -1.09 -7.39 -15.63
C TYR A 165 -1.33 -8.30 -16.83
N GLN A 166 -1.21 -7.75 -18.04
CA GLN A 166 -1.39 -8.50 -19.30
C GLN A 166 -2.73 -9.28 -19.32
N GLY A 167 -3.82 -8.64 -18.89
CA GLY A 167 -5.16 -9.25 -18.82
C GLY A 167 -5.38 -10.20 -17.64
N LYS A 168 -4.34 -10.56 -16.88
CA LYS A 168 -4.47 -11.39 -15.67
C LYS A 168 -4.72 -10.54 -14.44
N THR A 169 -5.79 -10.84 -13.72
CA THR A 169 -6.03 -10.24 -12.40
C THR A 169 -5.04 -10.78 -11.38
N LEU A 170 -4.43 -9.87 -10.62
CA LEU A 170 -3.50 -10.19 -9.53
C LEU A 170 -4.19 -10.03 -8.16
N GLY A 171 -3.50 -10.45 -7.10
CA GLY A 171 -4.00 -10.32 -5.72
C GLY A 171 -3.86 -8.92 -5.11
N HIS A 172 -3.15 -8.00 -5.79
CA HIS A 172 -2.92 -6.65 -5.27
C HIS A 172 -4.17 -5.78 -5.42
N ILE A 173 -4.53 -5.07 -4.36
CA ILE A 173 -5.74 -4.25 -4.25
C ILE A 173 -5.37 -2.77 -4.25
N TYR A 174 -6.06 -1.97 -5.03
CA TYR A 174 -5.93 -0.52 -4.99
C TYR A 174 -7.07 0.10 -4.20
N PHE A 175 -6.74 1.05 -3.32
CA PHE A 175 -7.67 2.09 -2.91
C PHE A 175 -7.64 3.15 -4.00
N THR A 176 -8.70 3.19 -4.81
CA THR A 176 -8.78 3.98 -6.04
C THR A 176 -9.63 5.23 -5.84
N SER A 177 -9.12 6.36 -6.33
CA SER A 177 -9.89 7.58 -6.56
C SER A 177 -9.61 8.11 -7.96
N ASP A 178 -10.64 8.62 -8.64
CA ASP A 178 -10.46 9.27 -9.95
C ASP A 178 -10.02 10.74 -9.81
N SER A 179 -10.03 11.28 -8.58
CA SER A 179 -9.48 12.60 -8.27
C SER A 179 -7.95 12.55 -8.16
N PRO A 180 -7.23 13.60 -8.59
CA PRO A 180 -5.78 13.67 -8.43
C PRO A 180 -5.39 13.82 -6.97
N ALA A 181 -4.20 13.33 -6.61
CA ALA A 181 -3.59 13.65 -5.32
C ALA A 181 -3.36 15.17 -5.26
N SER A 182 -3.99 15.83 -4.28
CA SER A 182 -3.88 17.28 -4.05
C SER A 182 -2.72 17.60 -3.12
#